data_AF-A0A024GW75-F1
#
_entry.id   AF-A0A024GW75-F1
#
_cell.length_a   1.000
_cell.length_b   1.000
_cell.length_c   1.000
_cell.angle_alpha   90.00
_cell.angle_beta   90.00
_cell.angle_gamma   90.00
#
_symmetry.space_group_name_H-M   'P 1'
#
loop_
_entity.id
_entity.type
_entity.pdbx_description
1 polymer ?
#
loop_
_entity_poly.entity_id
_entity_poly.type
_entity_poly.pdbx_seq_one_letter_code
_entity_poly.pdbx_strand_id
1 'polypeptide(L)'
;MFFLVVLFLGYFFNGVPFLLLGGVGISLLLSNLGSKVVLGDNNHLFLSEHKAYECGFEHGAGGSGFSLQFYIVGLSFLLFDLEICLFTPLVGALGLGGFSGKGGVGFLILVLFLLIYEYLSGALDW
;
A
#
# COMPACT_ATOMS: atom_id res chain seq x y z
N MET A 1 12.11 -32.60 -11.26
CA MET A 1 11.43 -32.08 -12.48
C MET A 1 9.91 -32.27 -12.42
N PHE A 2 9.39 -33.50 -12.26
CA PHE A 2 7.94 -33.76 -12.16
C PHE A 2 7.23 -33.02 -11.01
N PHE A 3 7.81 -33.00 -9.80
CA PHE A 3 7.26 -32.28 -8.64
C PHE A 3 7.16 -30.75 -8.85
N LEU A 4 8.11 -30.18 -9.59
CA LEU A 4 8.16 -28.74 -9.87
C LEU A 4 7.10 -28.33 -10.90
N VAL A 5 6.80 -29.22 -11.87
CA VAL A 5 5.73 -29.03 -12.86
C VAL A 5 4.35 -29.07 -12.19
N VAL A 6 4.14 -29.98 -11.21
CA VAL A 6 2.86 -30.06 -10.46
C VAL A 6 2.63 -28.82 -9.59
N LEU A 7 3.67 -28.31 -8.94
CA LEU A 7 3.61 -27.04 -8.18
C LEU A 7 3.32 -25.84 -9.09
N PHE A 8 3.98 -25.77 -10.26
CA PHE A 8 3.75 -24.71 -11.24
C PHE A 8 2.32 -24.74 -11.80
N LEU A 9 1.81 -25.92 -12.18
CA LEU A 9 0.43 -26.10 -12.64
C LEU A 9 -0.57 -25.78 -11.52
N GLY A 10 -0.30 -26.18 -10.28
CA GLY A 10 -1.14 -25.86 -9.13
C GLY A 10 -1.20 -24.35 -8.84
N TYR A 11 -0.08 -23.64 -8.98
CA TYR A 11 -0.03 -22.17 -8.83
C TYR A 11 -0.74 -21.46 -9.99
N PHE A 12 -0.54 -21.94 -11.22
CA PHE A 12 -1.18 -21.40 -12.42
C PHE A 12 -2.71 -21.55 -12.35
N PHE A 13 -3.21 -22.75 -12.07
CA PHE A 13 -4.65 -22.99 -11.97
C PHE A 13 -5.31 -22.26 -10.79
N ASN A 14 -4.60 -22.04 -9.67
CA ASN A 14 -5.13 -21.23 -8.57
C ASN A 14 -5.05 -19.72 -8.83
N GLY A 15 -4.07 -19.23 -9.58
CA GLY A 15 -3.90 -17.80 -9.88
C GLY A 15 -4.78 -17.27 -11.01
N VAL A 16 -5.13 -18.12 -11.99
CA VAL A 16 -5.97 -17.74 -13.15
C VAL A 16 -7.35 -17.17 -12.74
N PRO A 17 -8.10 -17.75 -11.79
CA PRO A 17 -9.35 -17.17 -11.31
C PRO A 17 -9.22 -15.75 -10.75
N PHE A 18 -8.14 -15.47 -9.99
CA PHE A 18 -7.90 -14.12 -9.45
C PHE A 18 -7.57 -13.10 -10.54
N LEU A 19 -6.79 -13.51 -11.55
CA LEU A 19 -6.48 -12.66 -12.70
C LEU A 19 -7.73 -12.35 -13.54
N LEU A 20 -8.60 -13.34 -13.75
CA LEU A 20 -9.85 -13.15 -14.49
C LEU A 20 -10.82 -12.24 -13.73
N LEU A 21 -11.02 -12.45 -12.43
CA LEU A 21 -11.85 -11.59 -11.58
C LEU A 21 -11.31 -10.16 -11.53
N GLY A 22 -10.00 -10.01 -11.34
CA GLY A 22 -9.34 -8.70 -11.35
C GLY A 22 -9.52 -7.98 -12.68
N GLY A 23 -9.31 -8.67 -13.80
CA GLY A 23 -9.49 -8.12 -15.14
C GLY A 23 -10.93 -7.68 -15.42
N VAL A 24 -11.91 -8.50 -15.04
CA VAL A 24 -13.34 -8.15 -15.15
C VAL A 24 -13.66 -6.94 -14.27
N GLY A 25 -13.18 -6.90 -13.02
CA GLY A 25 -13.36 -5.75 -12.14
C GLY A 25 -12.80 -4.45 -12.72
N ILE A 26 -11.56 -4.48 -13.22
CA ILE A 26 -10.90 -3.32 -13.82
C ILE A 26 -11.64 -2.84 -15.08
N SER A 27 -12.07 -3.76 -15.96
CA SER A 27 -12.81 -3.39 -17.17
C SER A 27 -14.17 -2.75 -16.87
N LEU A 28 -14.88 -3.20 -15.82
CA LEU A 28 -16.12 -2.57 -15.36
C LEU A 28 -15.86 -1.17 -14.75
N LEU A 29 -14.78 -1.00 -14.00
CA LEU A 29 -14.44 0.33 -13.46
C LEU A 29 -14.13 1.31 -14.60
N LEU A 30 -13.34 0.90 -15.59
CA LEU A 30 -12.98 1.72 -16.74
C LEU A 30 -14.19 2.08 -17.60
N SER A 31 -15.11 1.16 -17.82
CA SER A 31 -16.32 1.44 -18.61
C SER A 31 -17.24 2.44 -17.92
N ASN A 32 -17.38 2.38 -16.59
CA ASN A 32 -18.19 3.33 -15.84
C ASN A 32 -17.56 4.75 -15.81
N LEU A 33 -16.24 4.84 -15.66
CA LEU A 33 -15.53 6.12 -15.73
C LEU A 33 -15.60 6.76 -17.14
N GLY A 34 -15.46 5.93 -18.18
CA GLY A 34 -15.50 6.38 -19.58
C GLY A 34 -16.90 6.68 -20.13
N SER A 35 -17.96 6.13 -19.54
CA SER A 35 -19.32 6.28 -20.04
C SER A 35 -19.75 7.75 -20.19
N LYS A 36 -19.37 8.61 -19.25
CA LYS A 36 -19.71 10.05 -19.29
C LYS A 36 -18.99 10.80 -20.41
N VAL A 37 -17.75 10.40 -20.71
CA VAL A 37 -16.95 10.97 -21.81
C VAL A 37 -17.50 10.53 -23.17
N VAL A 38 -17.95 9.28 -23.29
CA VAL A 38 -18.52 8.72 -24.53
C VAL A 38 -19.94 9.24 -24.80
N LEU A 39 -20.76 9.45 -23.75
CA LEU A 39 -22.12 9.96 -23.87
C LEU A 39 -22.19 11.47 -24.22
N GLY A 40 -21.04 12.16 -24.30
CA GLY A 40 -21.00 13.55 -24.73
C GLY A 40 -21.78 14.50 -23.80
N ASP A 41 -21.77 14.23 -22.50
CA ASP A 41 -22.35 15.13 -21.51
C ASP A 41 -21.42 16.35 -21.34
N ASN A 42 -21.67 17.37 -22.17
CA ASN A 42 -20.87 18.58 -22.28
C ASN A 42 -21.27 19.64 -21.23
N ASN A 43 -22.02 19.28 -20.18
CA ASN A 43 -22.64 20.25 -19.27
C ASN A 43 -21.66 21.05 -18.37
N HIS A 44 -20.35 20.93 -18.55
CA HIS A 44 -19.32 21.59 -17.73
C HIS A 44 -18.44 22.58 -18.50
N LEU A 45 -18.85 23.02 -19.70
CA LEU A 45 -18.14 24.06 -20.47
C LEU A 45 -18.36 25.48 -19.93
N PHE A 46 -18.54 25.62 -18.61
CA PHE A 46 -18.50 26.89 -17.90
C PHE A 46 -17.14 27.00 -17.18
N LEU A 47 -16.32 27.95 -17.63
CA LEU A 47 -14.98 28.26 -17.09
C LEU A 47 -14.91 28.45 -15.57
N SER A 48 -16.04 28.68 -14.90
CA SER A 48 -16.13 28.80 -13.44
C SER A 48 -16.02 27.47 -12.68
N GLU A 49 -16.25 26.33 -13.33
CA GLU A 49 -16.25 25.00 -12.67
C GLU A 49 -14.85 24.37 -12.60
N HIS A 50 -13.91 24.82 -13.44
CA HIS A 50 -12.51 24.39 -13.41
C HIS A 50 -11.61 25.20 -12.46
N LYS A 51 -12.17 26.18 -11.73
CA LYS A 51 -11.39 26.91 -10.72
C LYS A 51 -11.24 26.02 -9.49
N ALA A 52 -10.06 26.07 -8.86
CA ALA A 52 -9.87 25.46 -7.55
C ALA A 52 -11.01 25.89 -6.62
N TYR A 53 -11.51 24.94 -5.83
CA TYR A 53 -12.49 25.23 -4.80
C TYR A 53 -11.95 26.36 -3.91
N GLU A 54 -12.81 27.33 -3.61
CA GLU A 54 -12.48 28.69 -3.13
C GLU A 54 -12.20 29.75 -4.22
N CYS A 55 -13.26 30.07 -4.96
CA CYS A 55 -13.51 31.31 -5.69
C CYS A 55 -12.60 32.52 -5.34
N GLY A 56 -11.44 32.65 -5.99
CA GLY A 56 -10.71 33.93 -6.01
C GLY A 56 -9.39 33.98 -5.23
N PHE A 57 -9.11 33.00 -4.38
CA PHE A 57 -7.78 32.89 -3.79
C PHE A 57 -6.91 32.01 -4.67
N GLU A 58 -5.97 32.65 -5.38
CA GLU A 58 -4.76 31.98 -5.83
C GLU A 58 -4.15 31.39 -4.55
N HIS A 59 -4.23 30.07 -4.33
CA HIS A 59 -3.31 29.43 -3.40
C HIS A 59 -1.94 29.65 -4.03
N GLY A 60 -1.32 30.76 -3.65
CA GLY A 60 -0.06 31.20 -4.21
C GLY A 60 0.91 30.03 -4.16
N ALA A 61 1.83 30.00 -5.11
CA ALA A 61 2.97 29.11 -5.17
C ALA A 61 3.95 29.28 -3.97
N GLY A 62 3.43 29.55 -2.78
CA GLY A 62 4.08 29.68 -1.49
C GLY A 62 3.36 28.84 -0.43
N GLY A 63 2.79 27.70 -0.82
CA GLY A 63 2.36 26.68 0.13
C GLY A 63 3.58 26.28 0.97
N SER A 64 3.56 26.57 2.26
CA SER A 64 4.53 25.99 3.19
C SER A 64 4.58 24.49 2.91
N GLY A 65 5.78 23.95 2.73
CA GLY A 65 5.95 22.52 2.47
C GLY A 65 5.12 21.68 3.46
N PHE A 66 4.65 20.52 3.00
CA PHE A 66 3.94 19.58 3.86
C PHE A 66 4.67 19.37 5.18
N SER A 67 3.91 19.21 6.26
CA SER A 67 4.53 19.01 7.57
C SER A 67 5.36 17.73 7.58
N LEU A 68 6.49 17.77 8.29
CA LEU A 68 7.40 16.63 8.46
C LEU A 68 6.68 15.42 9.09
N GLN A 69 5.57 15.64 9.79
CA GLN A 69 4.77 14.60 10.43
C GLN A 69 4.24 13.56 9.43
N PHE A 70 3.80 13.98 8.24
CA PHE A 70 3.33 13.05 7.20
C PHE A 70 4.46 12.15 6.68
N TYR A 71 5.69 12.67 6.65
CA TYR A 71 6.87 11.89 6.28
C TYR A 71 7.18 10.83 7.34
N ILE A 72 7.13 11.20 8.62
CA ILE A 72 7.38 10.28 9.73
C ILE A 72 6.35 9.16 9.73
N VAL A 73 5.05 9.48 9.62
CA VAL A 73 3.97 8.47 9.53
C VAL A 73 4.19 7.51 8.35
N GLY A 74 4.58 8.02 7.19
CA GLY A 74 4.89 7.19 6.02
C GLY A 74 6.09 6.27 6.24
N LEU A 75 7.12 6.75 6.94
CA LEU A 75 8.30 5.96 7.30
C LEU A 75 7.97 4.87 8.32
N SER A 76 7.18 5.18 9.36
CA SER A 76 6.76 4.17 10.36
C SER A 76 5.88 3.08 9.73
N PHE A 77 4.98 3.45 8.79
CA PHE A 77 4.18 2.48 8.04
C PHE A 77 5.06 1.53 7.22
N LEU A 78 6.05 2.07 6.50
CA LEU A 78 6.98 1.27 5.71
C LEU A 78 7.79 0.31 6.59
N LEU A 79 8.21 0.75 7.78
CA LEU A 79 8.98 -0.07 8.72
C LEU A 79 8.12 -1.20 9.31
N PHE A 80 6.87 -0.92 9.66
CA PHE A 80 5.94 -1.94 10.16
C PHE A 80 5.53 -2.96 9.09
N ASP A 81 5.37 -2.54 7.83
CA ASP A 81 5.11 -3.46 6.72
C ASP A 81 6.29 -4.42 6.48
N LEU A 82 7.52 -3.92 6.63
CA LEU A 82 8.74 -4.73 6.60
C LEU A 82 8.76 -5.76 7.74
N GLU A 83 8.35 -5.38 8.96
CA GLU A 83 8.26 -6.29 10.10
C GLU A 83 7.35 -7.49 9.81
N ILE A 84 6.15 -7.26 9.26
CA ILE A 84 5.20 -8.31 8.89
C ILE A 84 5.77 -9.21 7.78
N CYS A 85 6.42 -8.61 6.78
CA CYS A 85 7.11 -9.36 5.72
C CYS A 85 8.17 -10.33 6.29
N LEU A 86 8.90 -9.94 7.35
CA LEU A 86 9.89 -10.79 8.01
C LEU A 86 9.27 -11.78 9.00
N PHE A 87 8.14 -11.45 9.61
CA PHE A 87 7.42 -12.35 10.52
C PHE A 87 6.93 -13.63 9.81
N THR A 88 6.45 -13.51 8.57
CA THR A 88 5.90 -14.64 7.80
C THR A 88 6.89 -15.81 7.60
N PRO A 89 8.12 -15.62 7.07
CA PRO A 89 9.10 -16.70 6.96
C PRO A 89 9.60 -17.18 8.33
N LEU A 90 9.59 -16.31 9.36
CA LEU A 90 10.01 -16.68 10.71
C LEU A 90 9.07 -17.71 11.35
N VAL A 91 7.75 -17.55 11.18
CA VAL A 91 6.76 -18.53 11.66
C VAL A 91 7.04 -19.92 11.06
N GLY A 92 7.38 -19.99 9.78
CA GLY A 92 7.79 -21.23 9.13
C GLY A 92 9.11 -21.80 9.68
N ALA A 93 10.09 -20.94 9.95
CA ALA A 93 11.40 -21.34 10.46
C ALA A 93 11.37 -21.84 11.90
N LEU A 94 10.49 -21.31 12.76
CA LEU A 94 10.31 -21.77 14.14
C LEU A 94 9.83 -23.22 14.22
N GLY A 95 9.01 -23.67 13.25
CA GLY A 95 8.57 -25.06 13.14
C GLY A 95 9.71 -26.06 12.89
N LEU A 96 10.86 -25.61 12.37
CA LEU A 96 12.03 -26.44 12.06
C LEU A 96 13.07 -26.48 13.20
N GLY A 97 12.84 -25.77 14.31
CA GLY A 97 13.62 -25.92 15.56
C GLY A 97 15.08 -25.45 15.52
N GLY A 98 15.50 -24.69 14.51
CA GLY A 98 16.89 -24.27 14.33
C GLY A 98 17.30 -22.98 15.08
N PHE A 99 18.61 -22.76 15.23
CA PHE A 99 19.19 -21.54 15.81
C PHE A 99 18.82 -20.26 15.02
N SER A 100 18.55 -20.41 13.72
CA SER A 100 18.10 -19.33 12.83
C SER A 100 16.76 -18.69 13.28
N GLY A 101 15.81 -19.50 13.78
CA GLY A 101 14.53 -18.99 14.27
C GLY A 101 14.68 -18.13 15.53
N LYS A 102 15.61 -18.49 16.43
CA LYS A 102 15.89 -17.69 17.63
C LYS A 102 16.52 -16.33 17.28
N GLY A 103 17.41 -16.30 16.29
CA GLY A 103 17.99 -15.05 15.78
C GLY A 103 16.94 -14.12 15.16
N GLY A 104 16.01 -14.68 14.38
CA GLY A 104 14.92 -13.90 13.78
C GLY A 104 13.96 -13.30 14.81
N VAL A 105 13.65 -14.02 15.90
CA VAL A 105 12.85 -13.47 17.01
C VAL A 105 13.59 -12.32 17.69
N GLY A 106 14.90 -12.44 17.93
CA GLY A 106 15.71 -11.36 18.51
C GLY A 106 15.73 -10.10 17.63
N PHE A 107 15.80 -10.29 16.30
CA PHE A 107 15.72 -9.19 15.35
C PHE A 107 14.35 -8.49 15.38
N LEU A 108 13.24 -9.22 15.41
CA LEU A 108 11.91 -8.63 15.52
C LEU A 108 11.72 -7.83 16.81
N ILE A 109 12.23 -8.35 17.94
CA ILE A 109 12.18 -7.62 19.22
C ILE A 109 12.93 -6.29 19.11
N LEU A 110 14.08 -6.25 18.44
CA LEU A 110 14.83 -5.01 18.24
C LEU A 110 14.04 -3.98 17.42
N VAL A 111 13.43 -4.41 16.31
CA VAL A 111 12.58 -3.54 15.47
C VAL A 111 11.39 -3.02 16.26
N LEU A 112 10.75 -3.88 17.07
CA LEU A 112 9.65 -3.49 17.96
C LEU A 112 10.07 -2.44 19.00
N PHE A 113 11.26 -2.60 19.61
CA PHE A 113 11.81 -1.59 20.52
C PHE A 113 12.02 -0.23 19.83
N LEU A 114 12.45 -0.24 18.56
CA LEU A 114 12.62 0.97 17.77
C LEU A 114 11.28 1.69 17.54
N LEU A 115 10.22 0.93 17.25
CA LEU A 115 8.87 1.46 17.09
C LEU A 115 8.32 2.05 18.41
N ILE A 116 8.56 1.37 19.54
CA ILE A 116 8.17 1.88 20.86
C ILE A 116 8.91 3.19 21.17
N TYR A 117 10.21 3.27 20.86
CA TYR A 117 10.99 4.48 21.04
C TYR A 117 10.44 5.66 20.22
N GLU A 118 10.06 5.40 18.97
CA GLU A 118 9.44 6.40 18.09
C GLU A 118 8.10 6.91 18.67
N TYR A 119 7.26 6.01 19.17
CA TYR A 119 6.01 6.37 19.84
C TYR A 119 6.25 7.24 21.08
N LEU A 120 7.19 6.85 21.95
CA LEU A 120 7.52 7.59 23.16
C LEU A 120 8.18 8.95 22.90
N SER A 121 8.80 9.12 21.73
CA SER A 121 9.43 10.38 21.33
C SER A 121 8.42 11.47 20.93
N GLY A 122 7.12 11.16 20.89
CA GLY A 122 6.06 12.12 20.53
C GLY A 122 6.10 12.54 19.06
N ALA A 123 6.82 11.80 18.21
CA ALA A 123 6.97 12.11 16.79
C ALA A 123 5.64 11.98 16.00
N LEU A 124 4.66 11.29 16.60
CA LEU A 124 3.30 11.07 16.08
C LEU A 124 2.23 11.93 16.79
N ASP A 125 2.61 12.74 17.78
CA ASP A 125 1.64 13.55 18.53
C ASP A 125 1.17 14.76 17.70
N TRP A 126 -0.10 15.10 17.91
CA TRP A 126 -0.87 16.16 17.25
C TRP A 126 -1.49 17.08 18.30
#